data_AF-A0A4P5YB38-F1
#
_entry.id   AF-A0A4P5YB38-F1
#
_cell.length_a   1.000
_cell.length_b   1.000
_cell.length_c   1.000
_cell.angle_alpha   90.00
_cell.angle_beta   90.00
_cell.angle_gamma   90.00
#
_symmetry.space_group_name_H-M   'P 1'
#
loop_
_entity.id
_entity.type
_entity.pdbx_description
1 polymer ?
#
loop_
_entity_poly.entity_id
_entity_poly.type
_entity_poly.pdbx_seq_one_letter_code
_entity_poly.pdbx_strand_id
1 'polypeptide(L)'
;MTLKKFIADSKMFEYDKHYRECKQNNQPFIKARINPSNGNYYVQIDLMTCNYNLTTDGKNQIKQLFESEIAFLESNSYPKSSFKDYNIDKELSWIDGVLPVRLIPFCEKLYDLSQNYHD
;
A
#
# COMPACT_ATOMS: atom_id res chain seq x y z
N MET A 1 -0.20 -5.04 22.61
CA MET A 1 -0.88 -5.44 21.36
C MET A 1 -0.02 -4.99 20.21
N THR A 2 0.46 -5.91 19.38
CA THR A 2 1.26 -5.55 18.19
C THR A 2 0.32 -4.87 17.20
N LEU A 3 0.58 -3.61 16.94
CA LEU A 3 -0.24 -2.79 16.04
C LEU A 3 -0.09 -3.35 14.61
N LYS A 4 -1.18 -3.83 14.02
CA LYS A 4 -1.15 -4.37 12.65
C LYS A 4 -0.91 -3.22 11.69
N LYS A 5 0.24 -3.20 11.00
CA LYS A 5 0.61 -2.16 10.03
C LYS A 5 -0.17 -2.25 8.71
N PHE A 6 -0.58 -3.46 8.32
CA PHE A 6 -1.35 -3.72 7.11
C PHE A 6 -2.19 -4.99 7.27
N ILE A 7 -3.15 -5.17 6.36
CA ILE A 7 -3.99 -6.37 6.26
C ILE A 7 -3.94 -6.93 4.84
N ALA A 8 -3.72 -8.23 4.68
CA ALA A 8 -3.56 -8.87 3.37
C ALA A 8 -4.49 -10.08 3.22
N ASP A 9 -5.17 -10.20 2.08
CA ASP A 9 -6.04 -11.34 1.72
C ASP A 9 -7.05 -11.75 2.81
N SER A 10 -7.59 -10.74 3.50
CA SER A 10 -8.48 -10.93 4.64
C SER A 10 -9.96 -10.96 4.25
N LYS A 11 -10.79 -11.47 5.15
CA LYS A 11 -12.25 -11.44 4.98
C LYS A 11 -12.79 -10.02 5.16
N MET A 12 -13.97 -9.74 4.58
CA MET A 12 -14.61 -8.42 4.62
C MET A 12 -14.80 -7.88 6.05
N PHE A 13 -15.07 -8.76 7.02
CA PHE A 13 -15.21 -8.38 8.43
C PHE A 13 -13.89 -7.91 9.07
N GLU A 14 -12.75 -8.48 8.66
CA GLU A 14 -11.44 -8.10 9.20
C GLU A 14 -11.00 -6.77 8.64
N TYR A 15 -11.32 -6.47 7.38
CA TYR A 15 -11.13 -5.14 6.81
C TYR A 15 -11.90 -4.08 7.58
N ASP A 16 -13.18 -4.32 7.89
CA ASP A 16 -14.00 -3.37 8.66
C ASP A 16 -13.45 -3.17 10.08
N LYS A 17 -13.03 -4.26 10.73
CA LYS A 17 -12.37 -4.18 12.05
C LYS A 17 -11.07 -3.37 11.99
N HIS A 18 -10.19 -3.69 11.06
CA HIS A 18 -8.92 -3.00 10.91
C HIS A 18 -9.11 -1.52 10.53
N TYR A 19 -10.10 -1.22 9.68
CA TYR A 19 -10.48 0.15 9.34
C TYR A 19 -10.92 0.95 10.58
N ARG A 20 -11.74 0.36 11.46
CA ARG A 20 -12.14 0.99 12.73
C ARG A 20 -10.95 1.22 13.66
N GLU A 21 -10.03 0.27 13.75
CA GLU A 21 -8.80 0.39 14.56
C GLU A 21 -7.89 1.51 14.02
N CYS A 22 -7.64 1.56 12.71
CA CYS A 22 -6.86 2.63 12.07
C CYS A 22 -7.50 4.01 12.31
N LYS A 23 -8.83 4.10 12.19
CA LYS A 23 -9.56 5.34 12.45
C LYS A 23 -9.44 5.81 13.91
N GLN A 24 -9.50 4.88 14.87
CA GLN A 24 -9.34 5.20 16.29
C GLN A 24 -7.92 5.64 16.64
N ASN A 25 -6.92 5.03 16.00
CA ASN A 25 -5.51 5.31 16.26
C ASN A 25 -4.91 6.41 15.36
N ASN A 26 -5.73 7.02 14.51
CA ASN A 26 -5.31 7.98 13.50
C ASN A 26 -4.15 7.50 12.61
N GLN A 27 -4.35 6.34 11.98
CA GLN A 27 -3.33 5.66 11.22
C GLN A 27 -3.77 5.41 9.78
N PRO A 28 -2.81 5.31 8.84
CA PRO A 28 -3.09 4.95 7.46
C PRO A 28 -3.65 3.52 7.41
N PHE A 29 -4.67 3.32 6.58
CA PHE A 29 -5.26 2.01 6.37
C PHE A 29 -4.64 1.37 5.13
N ILE A 30 -3.76 0.38 5.35
CA ILE A 30 -3.09 -0.33 4.26
C ILE A 30 -3.72 -1.71 4.10
N LYS A 31 -4.25 -1.96 2.90
CA LYS A 31 -4.79 -3.26 2.51
C LYS A 31 -4.07 -3.82 1.30
N ALA A 32 -3.87 -5.13 1.29
CA ALA A 32 -3.35 -5.87 0.16
C ALA A 32 -4.32 -6.98 -0.24
N ARG A 33 -4.55 -7.15 -1.53
CA ARG A 33 -5.42 -8.18 -2.09
C ARG A 33 -4.72 -8.88 -3.22
N ILE A 34 -4.84 -10.20 -3.31
CA ILE A 34 -4.33 -10.93 -4.45
C ILE A 34 -5.21 -10.61 -5.66
N ASN A 35 -4.58 -10.18 -6.75
CA ASN A 35 -5.24 -10.00 -8.02
C ASN A 35 -5.28 -11.35 -8.75
N PRO A 36 -6.48 -11.93 -8.96
CA PRO A 36 -6.63 -13.27 -9.54
C PRO A 36 -6.17 -13.36 -11.00
N SER A 37 -6.02 -12.22 -11.69
CA SER A 37 -5.61 -12.19 -13.09
C SER A 37 -4.12 -12.40 -13.32
N ASN A 38 -3.26 -12.06 -12.34
CA ASN A 38 -1.80 -12.11 -12.49
C ASN A 38 -1.09 -12.79 -11.31
N GLY A 39 -1.81 -13.12 -10.22
CA GLY A 39 -1.23 -13.75 -9.02
C GLY A 39 -0.42 -12.78 -8.14
N ASN A 40 -0.39 -11.50 -8.49
CA ASN A 40 0.31 -10.45 -7.75
C ASN A 40 -0.63 -9.75 -6.77
N TYR A 41 -0.06 -9.00 -5.83
CA TYR A 41 -0.84 -8.22 -4.88
C TYR A 41 -1.15 -6.82 -5.42
N TYR A 42 -2.43 -6.49 -5.33
CA TYR A 42 -2.95 -5.14 -5.35
C TYR A 42 -2.84 -4.55 -3.95
N VAL A 43 -1.99 -3.55 -3.77
CA VAL A 43 -1.82 -2.84 -2.50
C VAL A 43 -2.50 -1.49 -2.61
N GLN A 44 -3.38 -1.18 -1.67
CA GLN A 44 -4.05 0.11 -1.55
C GLN A 44 -3.80 0.66 -0.15
N ILE A 45 -3.36 1.90 -0.10
CA ILE A 45 -3.32 2.73 1.10
C ILE A 45 -4.44 3.76 1.02
N ASP A 46 -5.22 3.80 2.09
CA ASP A 46 -6.31 4.71 2.28
C ASP A 46 -5.99 5.62 3.47
N LEU A 47 -5.94 6.93 3.23
CA LEU A 47 -5.60 7.96 4.22
C LEU A 47 -6.88 8.61 4.78
N MET A 48 -8.04 8.00 4.52
CA MET A 48 -9.35 8.67 4.60
C MET A 48 -9.84 9.17 5.96
N THR A 49 -9.17 8.97 7.10
CA THR A 49 -9.76 9.45 8.36
C THR A 49 -8.75 9.97 9.37
N CYS A 50 -8.84 11.29 9.60
CA CYS A 50 -8.34 12.13 10.69
C CYS A 50 -7.00 12.87 10.40
N ASN A 51 -7.06 13.98 9.65
CA ASN A 51 -5.94 14.92 9.48
C ASN A 51 -4.66 14.34 8.83
N TYR A 52 -4.70 13.09 8.36
CA TYR A 52 -3.51 12.43 7.85
C TYR A 52 -3.29 12.80 6.38
N ASN A 53 -2.71 13.97 6.16
CA ASN A 53 -2.30 14.40 4.82
C ASN A 53 -0.84 14.02 4.60
N LEU A 54 -0.57 13.28 3.53
CA LEU A 54 0.79 13.13 3.04
C LEU A 54 1.29 14.49 2.56
N THR A 55 2.43 14.90 3.12
CA THR A 55 3.24 16.00 2.57
C THR A 55 3.58 15.73 1.11
N THR A 56 3.89 16.80 0.36
CA THR A 56 4.36 16.67 -1.03
C THR A 56 5.58 15.76 -1.14
N ASP A 57 6.47 15.80 -0.14
CA ASP A 57 7.65 14.93 -0.08
C ASP A 57 7.28 13.47 0.16
N GLY A 58 6.32 13.20 1.05
CA GLY A 58 5.80 11.84 1.26
C GLY A 58 5.23 11.22 -0.01
N LYS A 59 4.50 12.01 -0.82
CA LYS A 59 4.00 11.54 -2.12
C LYS A 59 5.13 11.24 -3.10
N ASN A 60 6.17 12.07 -3.14
CA ASN A 60 7.33 11.82 -3.99
C ASN A 60 8.07 10.55 -3.58
N GLN A 61 8.21 10.30 -2.27
CA GLN A 61 8.81 9.06 -1.76
C GLN A 61 7.97 7.81 -2.09
N ILE A 62 6.65 7.88 -1.94
CA ILE A 62 5.75 6.79 -2.33
C ILE A 62 5.81 6.56 -3.84
N LYS A 63 5.89 7.63 -4.64
CA LYS A 63 6.08 7.54 -6.09
C LYS A 63 7.39 6.84 -6.43
N GLN A 64 8.50 7.22 -5.80
CA GLN A 64 9.79 6.55 -5.99
C GLN A 64 9.75 5.08 -5.56
N LEU A 65 9.02 4.75 -4.49
CA LEU A 65 8.81 3.36 -4.06
C LEU A 65 8.07 2.56 -5.13
N PHE A 66 7.01 3.13 -5.72
CA PHE A 66 6.23 2.49 -6.78
C PHE A 66 7.06 2.33 -8.05
N GLU A 67 7.73 3.38 -8.50
CA GLU A 67 8.62 3.35 -9.67
C GLU A 67 9.76 2.34 -9.48
N SER A 68 10.34 2.24 -8.28
CA SER A 68 11.38 1.25 -7.98
C SER A 68 10.86 -0.19 -8.05
N GLU A 69 9.61 -0.45 -7.65
CA GLU A 69 9.02 -1.77 -7.80
C GLU A 69 8.71 -2.08 -9.27
N ILE A 70 8.21 -1.11 -10.04
CA ILE A 70 7.96 -1.25 -11.47
C ILE A 70 9.27 -1.54 -12.21
N ALA A 71 10.32 -0.77 -11.95
CA ALA A 71 11.64 -1.00 -12.54
C ALA A 71 12.22 -2.36 -12.14
N PHE A 72 11.95 -2.83 -10.91
CA PHE A 72 12.35 -4.17 -10.49
C PHE A 72 11.59 -5.28 -11.23
N LEU A 73 10.29 -5.10 -11.48
CA LEU A 73 9.49 -6.03 -12.27
C LEU A 73 9.97 -6.08 -13.72
N GLU A 74 10.27 -4.93 -14.33
CA GLU A 74 10.77 -4.83 -15.70
C GLU A 74 12.17 -5.45 -15.86
N SER A 75 13.09 -5.17 -14.93
CA SER A 75 14.48 -5.65 -14.98
C SER A 75 14.62 -7.17 -14.73
N ASN A 76 13.74 -7.77 -13.93
CA ASN A 76 13.76 -9.21 -13.67
C ASN A 76 12.99 -10.04 -14.72
N SER A 77 12.56 -9.44 -15.83
CA SER A 77 11.85 -10.13 -16.92
C SER A 77 10.57 -10.85 -16.46
N TYR A 78 9.93 -10.37 -15.38
CA TYR A 78 8.59 -10.81 -15.03
C TYR A 78 7.63 -10.40 -16.17
N PRO A 79 6.59 -11.20 -16.45
CA PRO A 79 5.71 -10.91 -17.58
C PRO A 79 5.13 -9.50 -17.43
N LYS A 80 5.12 -8.70 -18.51
CA LYS A 80 4.59 -7.33 -18.52
C LYS A 80 3.13 -7.23 -18.04
N SER A 81 2.40 -8.35 -17.97
CA SER A 81 1.07 -8.48 -17.37
C SER A 81 1.05 -8.49 -15.84
N SER A 82 2.23 -8.49 -15.20
CA SER A 82 2.40 -8.51 -13.74
C SER A 82 2.09 -7.16 -13.09
N PHE A 83 2.33 -6.05 -13.81
CA PHE A 83 2.01 -4.71 -13.36
C PHE A 83 0.91 -4.14 -14.26
N LYS A 84 -0.14 -3.58 -13.66
CA LYS A 84 -1.28 -3.04 -14.42
C LYS A 84 -1.23 -1.53 -14.45
N ASP A 85 -1.30 -0.90 -13.28
CA ASP A 85 -1.23 0.54 -13.12
C ASP A 85 -0.98 0.90 -11.64
N TYR A 86 -0.70 2.17 -11.38
CA TYR A 86 -0.69 2.73 -10.02
C TYR A 86 -1.38 4.09 -10.00
N ASN A 87 -1.92 4.47 -8.85
CA ASN A 87 -2.43 5.80 -8.61
C ASN A 87 -1.86 6.36 -7.30
N ILE A 88 -1.55 7.65 -7.29
CA ILE A 88 -1.10 8.35 -6.09
C ILE A 88 -1.95 9.61 -5.94
N ASP A 89 -2.89 9.57 -5.00
CA ASP A 89 -3.71 10.72 -4.64
C ASP A 89 -3.49 11.12 -3.17
N LYS A 90 -3.93 12.33 -2.80
CA LYS A 90 -3.89 12.86 -1.42
C LYS A 90 -4.58 11.95 -0.42
N GLU A 91 -5.67 11.32 -0.83
CA GLU A 91 -6.55 10.56 0.07
C GLU A 91 -6.40 9.05 -0.15
N LEU A 92 -6.06 8.62 -1.37
CA LEU A 92 -6.08 7.21 -1.76
C LEU A 92 -4.98 6.93 -2.79
N SER A 93 -4.06 6.03 -2.44
CA SER A 93 -3.01 5.57 -3.35
C SER A 93 -3.04 4.05 -3.48
N TRP A 94 -2.77 3.53 -4.67
CA TRP A 94 -2.75 2.10 -4.91
C TRP A 94 -1.75 1.72 -6.00
N ILE A 95 -1.31 0.47 -5.96
CA ILE A 95 -0.42 -0.13 -6.95
C ILE A 95 -0.89 -1.57 -7.22
N ASP A 96 -1.01 -1.93 -8.50
CA ASP A 96 -1.34 -3.28 -8.93
C ASP A 96 -0.11 -3.95 -9.55
N GLY A 97 0.53 -4.82 -8.78
CA GLY A 97 1.69 -5.59 -9.26
C GLY A 97 2.76 -5.93 -8.22
N VAL A 98 2.46 -5.81 -6.92
CA VAL A 98 3.43 -6.12 -5.87
C VAL A 98 3.61 -7.64 -5.78
N LEU A 99 4.84 -8.12 -5.89
CA LEU A 99 5.14 -9.54 -5.79
C LEU A 99 4.81 -10.07 -4.37
N PRO A 100 4.27 -11.30 -4.23
CA PRO A 100 4.03 -11.93 -2.93
C PRO A 100 5.25 -11.89 -1.99
N VAL A 101 6.45 -12.14 -2.54
CA VAL A 101 7.71 -12.15 -1.80
C VAL A 101 8.10 -10.76 -1.29
N ARG A 102 7.67 -9.69 -1.98
CA ARG A 102 7.98 -8.30 -1.62
C ARG A 102 6.84 -7.60 -0.88
N LEU A 103 5.70 -8.26 -0.69
CA LEU A 103 4.53 -7.66 -0.08
C LEU A 103 4.81 -7.11 1.32
N ILE A 104 5.39 -7.94 2.19
CA ILE A 104 5.68 -7.56 3.59
C ILE A 104 6.62 -6.34 3.63
N PRO A 105 7.83 -6.39 3.05
CA PRO A 105 8.75 -5.25 3.12
C PRO A 105 8.21 -4.02 2.39
N PHE A 106 7.38 -4.19 1.37
CA PHE A 106 6.70 -3.09 0.68
C PHE A 106 5.67 -2.40 1.57
N CYS A 107 4.77 -3.17 2.19
CA CYS A 107 3.74 -2.63 3.08
C CYS A 107 4.35 -1.99 4.34
N GLU A 108 5.41 -2.59 4.90
CA GLU A 108 6.13 -2.00 6.02
C GLU A 108 6.78 -0.66 5.66
N LYS A 109 7.48 -0.58 4.53
CA LYS A 109 8.02 0.69 4.03
C LYS A 109 6.93 1.72 3.75
N LEU A 110 5.82 1.31 3.14
CA LEU A 110 4.69 2.20 2.85
C LEU A 110 4.05 2.74 4.13
N TYR A 111 3.94 1.90 5.16
CA TYR A 111 3.50 2.31 6.50
C TYR A 111 4.49 3.29 7.15
N ASP A 112 5.78 2.99 7.10
CA ASP A 112 6.79 3.86 7.70
C ASP A 112 6.89 5.21 6.96
N LEU A 113 6.76 5.22 5.63
CA LEU A 113 6.70 6.45 4.84
C LEU A 113 5.47 7.29 5.18
N SER A 114 4.29 6.66 5.26
CA SER A 114 3.09 7.39 5.69
C SER A 114 3.31 8.00 7.08
N GLN A 115 3.85 7.22 8.03
CA GLN A 115 4.12 7.69 9.39
C GLN A 115 5.22 8.74 9.51
N ASN A 116 6.20 8.79 8.60
CA ASN A 116 7.27 9.79 8.67
C ASN A 116 6.90 11.11 7.97
N TYR A 117 5.91 11.08 7.08
CA TYR A 117 5.56 12.20 6.20
C TYR A 117 4.11 12.67 6.35
N HIS A 118 3.52 12.48 7.54
CA HIS A 118 2.23 13.04 7.91
C HIS A 118 2.41 14.43 8.55
N ASP A 119 1.55 15.37 8.16
CA ASP A 119 1.40 16.69 8.79
C ASP A 119 0.39 16.65 9.95
#